data_AF-A0A6A6J586-F1
#
_entry.id   AF-A0A6A6J586-F1
#
_cell.length_a   1.000
_cell.length_b   1.000
_cell.length_c   1.000
_cell.angle_alpha   90.00
_cell.angle_beta   90.00
_cell.angle_gamma   90.00
#
_symmetry.space_group_name_H-M   'P 1'
#
loop_
_entity.id
_entity.type
_entity.pdbx_description
1 polymer ?
#
loop_
_entity_poly.entity_id
_entity_poly.type
_entity_poly.pdbx_seq_one_letter_code
_entity_poly.pdbx_strand_id
1 'polypeptide(L)'
;MARRGPSSITDVGRTSNWSLTPVSMRAAKSHIDFYLSEGLMRKSTIGGLPHADGSVEAMKRYAAKAGNAQDEFGRPTAAEWTLREPRMGSVVFVGDGTSVVRFTMGWVLINEDARVLNKEHGVDQEVGEPIDGLWAAGEVAGGVRGPNRLGGSSLLECVDSGRRAGRGVVKYLRDLEGK
;
A
#
# COMPACT_ATOMS: atom_id res chain seq x y z
N MET A 1 -15.84 39.22 -8.97
CA MET A 1 -14.59 38.46 -9.16
C MET A 1 -14.37 37.58 -7.93
N ALA A 2 -15.02 36.41 -7.88
CA ALA A 2 -14.98 35.50 -6.73
C ALA A 2 -13.82 34.52 -6.92
N ARG A 3 -12.83 34.56 -6.03
CA ARG A 3 -11.76 33.56 -5.98
C ARG A 3 -12.37 32.26 -5.46
N ARG A 4 -12.58 31.27 -6.33
CA ARG A 4 -12.77 29.88 -5.92
C ARG A 4 -11.47 29.44 -5.25
N GLY A 5 -11.51 29.20 -3.94
CA GLY A 5 -10.43 28.50 -3.23
C GLY A 5 -10.28 27.06 -3.77
N PRO A 6 -9.14 26.41 -3.51
CA PRO A 6 -8.95 25.03 -3.94
C PRO A 6 -10.03 24.17 -3.27
N SER A 7 -10.89 23.57 -4.08
CA SER A 7 -11.79 22.49 -3.66
C SER A 7 -10.93 21.37 -3.09
N SER A 8 -10.86 21.29 -1.76
CA SER A 8 -10.09 20.28 -1.06
C SER A 8 -10.66 18.90 -1.38
N ILE A 9 -9.77 17.93 -1.54
CA ILE A 9 -10.05 16.50 -1.72
C ILE A 9 -10.92 15.87 -0.60
N THR A 10 -11.31 16.67 0.39
CA THR A 10 -12.08 16.27 1.57
C THR A 10 -13.58 16.08 1.31
N ASP A 11 -14.09 16.49 0.15
CA ASP A 11 -15.53 16.47 -0.14
C ASP A 11 -16.02 15.14 -0.76
N VAL A 12 -15.15 14.13 -0.80
CA VAL A 12 -15.45 12.80 -1.36
C VAL A 12 -15.31 11.75 -0.26
N GLY A 13 -16.37 11.52 0.51
CA GLY A 13 -16.66 10.28 1.24
C GLY A 13 -15.70 9.85 2.37
N ARG A 14 -16.21 9.81 3.62
CA ARG A 14 -15.62 9.19 4.83
C ARG A 14 -14.10 9.35 4.98
N THR A 15 -13.68 10.49 5.56
CA THR A 15 -12.37 10.59 6.21
C THR A 15 -12.28 9.56 7.33
N SER A 16 -11.23 8.73 7.30
CA SER A 16 -10.89 7.83 8.40
C SER A 16 -9.77 8.44 9.23
N ASN A 17 -9.94 8.45 10.54
CA ASN A 17 -8.94 8.93 11.47
C ASN A 17 -8.10 7.74 11.92
N TRP A 18 -6.79 7.90 11.92
CA TRP A 18 -5.87 6.90 12.47
C TRP A 18 -5.02 7.52 13.55
N SER A 19 -4.64 6.71 14.54
CA SER A 19 -3.84 7.16 15.68
C SER A 19 -2.67 6.23 15.93
N LEU A 20 -1.55 6.82 16.33
CA LEU A 20 -0.34 6.11 16.75
C LEU A 20 0.01 6.47 18.18
N THR A 21 0.48 5.46 18.92
CA THR A 21 1.09 5.66 20.24
C THR A 21 2.49 6.23 20.10
N PRO A 22 3.07 6.82 21.16
CA PRO A 22 4.46 7.29 21.15
C PRO A 22 5.49 6.20 20.82
N VAL A 23 5.22 4.92 21.12
CA VAL A 23 6.13 3.81 20.78
C VAL A 23 6.11 3.53 19.28
N SER A 24 4.92 3.40 18.70
CA SER A 24 4.76 3.24 17.26
C SER A 24 5.34 4.43 16.49
N MET A 25 5.20 5.65 17.04
CA MET A 25 5.81 6.84 16.48
C MET A 25 7.34 6.76 16.47
N ARG A 26 7.97 6.34 17.59
CA ARG A 26 9.43 6.19 17.65
C ARG A 26 9.95 5.15 16.67
N ALA A 27 9.25 4.02 16.54
CA ALA A 27 9.63 2.95 15.63
C ALA A 27 9.60 3.38 14.14
N ALA A 28 8.70 4.31 13.79
CA ALA A 28 8.54 4.82 12.42
C ALA A 28 8.93 6.30 12.28
N LYS A 29 9.80 6.81 13.15
CA LYS A 29 10.10 8.24 13.29
C LYS A 29 10.48 8.91 11.97
N SER A 30 11.40 8.31 11.21
CA SER A 30 11.89 8.85 9.94
C SER A 30 10.79 9.04 8.90
N HIS A 31 9.74 8.22 8.94
CA HIS A 31 8.59 8.35 8.05
C HIS A 31 7.56 9.34 8.60
N ILE A 32 7.35 9.37 9.92
CA ILE A 32 6.34 10.20 10.58
C ILE A 32 6.76 11.68 10.65
N ASP A 33 8.04 11.97 10.82
CA ASP A 33 8.55 13.35 10.85
C ASP A 33 8.15 14.13 9.59
N PHE A 34 8.17 13.48 8.42
CA PHE A 34 7.72 14.07 7.17
C PHE A 34 6.23 14.45 7.22
N TYR A 35 5.36 13.54 7.69
CA TYR A 35 3.93 13.86 7.78
C TYR A 35 3.63 14.93 8.83
N LEU A 36 4.45 15.03 9.89
CA LEU A 36 4.35 16.13 10.85
C LEU A 36 4.79 17.46 10.24
N SER A 37 5.86 17.49 9.43
CA SER A 37 6.32 18.74 8.78
C SER A 37 5.35 19.25 7.72
N GLU A 38 4.71 18.33 6.99
CA GLU A 38 3.69 18.67 5.98
C GLU A 38 2.31 19.00 6.60
N GLY A 39 2.15 18.91 7.93
CA GLY A 39 0.88 19.15 8.60
C GLY A 39 -0.19 18.09 8.34
N LEU A 40 0.18 16.94 7.75
CA LEU A 40 -0.70 15.80 7.49
C LEU A 40 -0.92 14.93 8.74
N MET A 41 -0.08 15.11 9.74
CA MET A 41 -0.24 14.55 11.07
C MET A 41 -0.06 15.62 12.14
N ARG A 42 -0.66 15.38 13.31
CA ARG A 42 -0.49 16.23 14.49
C ARG A 42 -0.35 15.42 15.78
N LYS A 43 0.42 15.96 16.73
CA LYS A 43 0.43 15.50 18.11
C LYS A 43 -0.80 16.07 18.83
N SER A 44 -1.54 15.22 19.53
CA SER A 44 -2.72 15.61 20.31
C SER A 44 -2.78 14.79 21.62
N THR A 45 -3.82 15.02 22.40
CA THR A 45 -4.25 14.12 23.47
C THR A 45 -5.53 13.39 23.05
N ILE A 46 -5.87 12.28 23.71
CA ILE A 46 -7.16 11.60 23.45
C ILE A 46 -8.33 12.55 23.69
N GLY A 47 -8.24 13.42 24.70
CA GLY A 47 -9.23 14.44 25.01
C GLY A 47 -9.42 15.50 23.91
N GLY A 48 -8.42 15.70 23.05
CA GLY A 48 -8.50 16.59 21.89
C GLY A 48 -9.04 15.94 20.63
N LEU A 49 -9.49 14.67 20.68
CA LEU A 49 -10.04 13.97 19.51
C LEU A 49 -11.55 14.16 19.38
N PRO A 50 -12.09 14.08 18.14
CA PRO A 50 -13.51 13.87 17.94
C PRO A 50 -13.96 12.59 18.67
N HIS A 51 -15.02 12.66 19.47
CA HIS A 51 -15.51 11.54 20.29
C HIS A 51 -14.47 11.01 21.30
N ALA A 52 -13.87 11.92 22.07
CA ALA A 52 -12.83 11.60 23.05
C ALA A 52 -13.21 10.49 24.05
N ASP A 53 -14.42 10.50 24.61
CA ASP A 53 -14.86 9.46 25.55
C ASP A 53 -14.91 8.07 24.91
N GLY A 54 -15.47 7.98 23.69
CA GLY A 54 -15.48 6.75 22.91
C GLY A 54 -14.08 6.30 22.51
N SER A 55 -13.18 7.24 22.23
CA SER A 55 -11.77 6.97 21.92
C SER A 55 -11.03 6.40 23.13
N VAL A 56 -11.23 6.95 24.33
CA VAL A 56 -10.66 6.41 25.57
C VAL A 56 -11.14 4.97 25.78
N GLU A 57 -12.43 4.71 25.63
CA GLU A 57 -12.99 3.37 25.84
C GLU A 57 -12.49 2.36 24.80
N ALA A 58 -12.45 2.74 23.52
CA ALA A 58 -11.89 1.91 22.47
C ALA A 58 -10.41 1.58 22.72
N MET A 59 -9.60 2.58 23.10
CA MET A 59 -8.19 2.35 23.42
C MET A 59 -7.99 1.51 24.67
N LYS A 60 -8.87 1.60 25.68
CA LYS A 60 -8.84 0.72 26.87
C LYS A 60 -9.14 -0.73 26.49
N ARG A 61 -10.17 -0.96 25.69
CA ARG A 61 -10.50 -2.31 25.18
C ARG A 61 -9.35 -2.90 24.38
N TYR A 62 -8.70 -2.09 23.53
CA TYR A 62 -7.52 -2.52 22.80
C TYR A 62 -6.35 -2.81 23.75
N ALA A 63 -6.04 -1.91 24.69
CA ALA A 63 -4.95 -2.07 25.65
C ALA A 63 -5.08 -3.32 26.52
N ALA A 64 -6.31 -3.72 26.88
CA ALA A 64 -6.58 -4.94 27.66
C ALA A 64 -6.27 -6.22 26.88
N LYS A 65 -6.30 -6.18 25.55
CA LYS A 65 -6.02 -7.32 24.67
C LYS A 65 -4.65 -7.24 23.97
N ALA A 66 -4.01 -6.08 23.97
CA ALA A 66 -2.76 -5.88 23.27
C ALA A 66 -1.66 -6.79 23.86
N GLY A 67 -1.05 -7.62 23.01
CA GLY A 67 -0.12 -8.68 23.41
C GLY A 67 -0.74 -10.07 23.54
N ASN A 68 -2.08 -10.18 23.51
CA ASN A 68 -2.81 -11.45 23.44
C ASN A 68 -3.35 -11.67 22.01
N ALA A 69 -3.39 -12.93 21.58
CA ALA A 69 -3.45 -13.30 20.16
C ALA A 69 -4.81 -13.10 19.43
N GLN A 70 -5.82 -12.46 20.04
CA GLN A 70 -7.10 -12.21 19.36
C GLN A 70 -7.81 -10.96 19.91
N ASP A 71 -7.76 -9.87 19.15
CA ASP A 71 -8.64 -8.72 19.38
C ASP A 71 -10.06 -8.97 18.86
N GLU A 72 -10.98 -8.05 19.11
CA GLU A 72 -12.40 -8.17 18.67
C GLU A 72 -12.55 -8.17 17.14
N PHE A 73 -11.51 -7.81 16.39
CA PHE A 73 -11.48 -7.78 14.93
C PHE A 73 -10.70 -8.97 14.33
N GLY A 74 -10.25 -9.91 15.16
CA GLY A 74 -9.53 -11.11 14.73
C GLY A 74 -8.14 -10.81 14.15
N ARG A 75 -7.49 -9.73 14.58
CA ARG A 75 -6.15 -9.38 14.06
C ARG A 75 -5.13 -10.50 14.39
N PRO A 76 -4.43 -11.07 13.40
CA PRO A 76 -3.53 -12.20 13.61
C PRO A 76 -2.17 -11.81 14.22
N THR A 77 -1.84 -10.52 14.26
CA THR A 77 -0.56 -10.01 14.76
C THR A 77 -0.77 -9.10 15.96
N ALA A 78 -0.04 -9.37 17.05
CA ALA A 78 0.03 -8.47 18.19
C ALA A 78 0.83 -7.21 17.81
N ALA A 79 0.26 -6.03 18.01
CA ALA A 79 1.03 -4.79 17.92
C ALA A 79 1.82 -4.58 19.21
N GLU A 80 3.03 -4.01 19.08
CA GLU A 80 3.74 -3.48 20.23
C GLU A 80 2.96 -2.28 20.79
N TRP A 81 2.35 -2.48 21.97
CA TRP A 81 1.47 -1.51 22.59
C TRP A 81 1.91 -1.23 24.02
N THR A 82 2.16 0.04 24.32
CA THR A 82 2.63 0.47 25.64
C THR A 82 1.67 1.40 26.38
N LEU A 83 0.60 1.86 25.74
CA LEU A 83 -0.39 2.70 26.37
C LEU A 83 -1.38 1.83 27.19
N ARG A 84 -0.92 1.31 28.33
CA ARG A 84 -1.69 0.39 29.18
C ARG A 84 -2.89 1.03 29.85
N GLU A 85 -2.79 2.31 30.19
CA GLU A 85 -3.86 3.08 30.83
C GLU A 85 -4.22 4.33 30.01
N PRO A 86 -5.01 4.17 28.94
CA PRO A 86 -5.51 5.31 28.16
C PRO A 86 -6.39 6.23 29.01
N ARG A 87 -6.08 7.53 29.00
CA ARG A 87 -6.81 8.60 29.70
C ARG A 87 -6.93 9.81 28.77
N MET A 88 -7.80 10.76 29.09
CA MET A 88 -7.99 11.98 28.29
C MET A 88 -6.69 12.75 28.03
N GLY A 89 -5.77 12.79 29.00
CA GLY A 89 -4.47 13.43 28.87
C GLY A 89 -3.40 12.60 28.13
N SER A 90 -3.68 11.35 27.77
CA SER A 90 -2.71 10.49 27.08
C SER A 90 -2.40 11.05 25.70
N VAL A 91 -1.11 11.10 25.37
CA VAL A 91 -0.62 11.64 24.10
C VAL A 91 -0.79 10.62 23.00
N VAL A 92 -1.30 11.09 21.86
CA VAL A 92 -1.47 10.33 20.62
C VAL A 92 -1.04 11.18 19.43
N PHE A 93 -0.61 10.53 18.35
CA PHE A 93 -0.37 11.18 17.07
C PHE A 93 -1.49 10.79 16.13
N VAL A 94 -2.12 11.76 15.49
CA VAL A 94 -3.28 11.51 14.62
C VAL A 94 -3.07 12.10 13.24
N GLY A 95 -3.55 11.38 12.23
CA GLY A 95 -3.63 11.82 10.85
C GLY A 95 -5.00 11.49 10.28
N ASP A 96 -5.37 12.22 9.25
CA ASP A 96 -6.62 12.02 8.52
C ASP A 96 -6.29 11.32 7.20
N GLY A 97 -7.05 10.27 6.85
CA GLY A 97 -6.85 9.47 5.66
C GLY A 97 -8.11 9.38 4.81
N THR A 98 -7.93 9.21 3.51
CA THR A 98 -9.00 8.83 2.58
C THR A 98 -8.49 7.78 1.60
N SER A 99 -9.40 6.97 1.08
CA SER A 99 -9.08 5.94 0.09
C SER A 99 -8.77 6.62 -1.25
N VAL A 100 -7.64 6.28 -1.84
CA VAL A 100 -7.21 6.79 -3.15
C VAL A 100 -6.84 5.64 -4.07
N VAL A 101 -7.01 5.84 -5.38
CA VAL A 101 -6.52 4.90 -6.39
C VAL A 101 -5.00 4.83 -6.28
N ARG A 102 -4.45 3.62 -6.04
CA ARG A 102 -3.04 3.45 -5.70
C ARG A 102 -2.23 2.68 -6.74
N PHE A 103 -2.83 1.68 -7.36
CA PHE A 103 -2.10 0.67 -8.15
C PHE A 103 -3.06 -0.04 -9.12
N THR A 104 -2.60 -0.29 -10.34
CA THR A 104 -3.31 -1.09 -11.35
C THR A 104 -2.69 -2.48 -11.45
N MET A 105 -3.50 -3.53 -11.37
CA MET A 105 -2.99 -4.89 -11.18
C MET A 105 -2.26 -5.47 -12.41
N GLY A 106 -2.47 -4.89 -13.58
CA GLY A 106 -1.72 -5.18 -14.80
C GLY A 106 -2.57 -5.05 -16.05
N TRP A 107 -1.90 -5.05 -17.21
CA TRP A 107 -2.54 -4.90 -18.51
C TRP A 107 -2.03 -5.93 -19.53
N VAL A 108 -0.72 -5.96 -19.73
CA VAL A 108 -0.08 -6.79 -20.77
C VAL A 108 0.30 -8.13 -20.19
N LEU A 109 -0.27 -9.22 -20.72
CA LEU A 109 0.07 -10.56 -20.26
C LEU A 109 1.51 -10.91 -20.66
N ILE A 110 2.28 -11.43 -19.70
CA ILE A 110 3.65 -11.88 -19.90
C ILE A 110 3.82 -13.32 -19.42
N ASN A 111 4.77 -14.05 -20.00
CA ASN A 111 5.24 -15.31 -19.45
C ASN A 111 6.36 -15.11 -18.42
N GLU A 112 6.93 -16.20 -17.91
CA GLU A 112 8.01 -16.23 -16.92
C GLU A 112 9.31 -15.58 -17.39
N ASP A 113 9.50 -15.43 -18.71
CA ASP A 113 10.64 -14.76 -19.34
C ASP A 113 10.38 -13.28 -19.62
N ALA A 114 9.25 -12.74 -19.12
CA ALA A 114 8.78 -11.38 -19.37
C ALA A 114 8.47 -11.07 -20.84
N ARG A 115 8.25 -12.09 -21.68
CA ARG A 115 7.81 -11.91 -23.07
C ARG A 115 6.33 -11.60 -23.10
N VAL A 116 5.95 -10.63 -23.93
CA VAL A 116 4.54 -10.27 -24.12
C VAL A 116 3.83 -11.36 -24.92
N LEU A 117 2.66 -11.77 -24.46
CA LEU A 117 1.87 -12.79 -25.12
C LEU A 117 0.82 -12.17 -26.03
N ASN A 118 0.59 -12.82 -27.17
CA ASN A 118 -0.48 -12.46 -28.08
C ASN A 118 -1.86 -12.88 -27.51
N LYS A 119 -2.93 -12.39 -28.15
CA LYS A 119 -4.31 -12.82 -27.84
C LYS A 119 -4.73 -13.91 -28.82
N GLU A 120 -4.31 -15.15 -28.63
CA GLU A 120 -4.88 -16.24 -29.42
C GLU A 120 -6.29 -16.59 -28.88
N HIS A 121 -7.31 -16.41 -29.72
CA HIS A 121 -8.71 -16.63 -29.36
C HIS A 121 -9.06 -18.11 -29.49
N GLY A 122 -8.56 -18.94 -28.56
CA GLY A 122 -8.98 -20.33 -28.41
C GLY A 122 -9.52 -20.53 -27.01
N VAL A 123 -10.77 -20.99 -26.90
CA VAL A 123 -11.49 -21.25 -25.63
C VAL A 123 -10.74 -22.27 -24.74
N ASP A 124 -9.72 -22.93 -25.28
CA ASP A 124 -8.94 -24.01 -24.66
C ASP A 124 -7.44 -23.71 -24.50
N GLN A 125 -6.96 -22.51 -24.87
CA GLN A 125 -5.55 -22.11 -24.66
C GLN A 125 -5.47 -20.91 -23.72
N GLU A 126 -5.14 -21.17 -22.45
CA GLU A 126 -5.05 -20.15 -21.39
C GLU A 126 -3.84 -19.19 -21.56
N VAL A 127 -2.93 -19.47 -22.51
CA VAL A 127 -1.66 -18.74 -22.70
C VAL A 127 -1.39 -18.61 -24.20
N GLY A 128 -1.45 -17.38 -24.74
CA GLY A 128 -1.09 -17.12 -26.14
C GLY A 128 0.42 -17.16 -26.38
N GLU A 129 0.84 -17.29 -27.64
CA GLU A 129 2.26 -17.35 -28.02
C GLU A 129 2.98 -16.00 -27.80
N PRO A 130 4.29 -16.01 -27.45
CA PRO A 130 5.08 -14.80 -27.33
C PRO A 130 5.13 -13.99 -28.63
N ILE A 131 4.88 -12.69 -28.55
CA ILE A 131 5.10 -11.75 -29.64
C ILE A 131 6.61 -11.58 -29.83
N ASP A 132 7.09 -11.83 -31.05
CA ASP A 132 8.52 -11.75 -31.34
C ASP A 132 9.07 -10.34 -31.08
N GLY A 133 10.24 -10.28 -30.47
CA GLY A 133 10.91 -9.01 -30.16
C GLY A 133 10.26 -8.16 -29.06
N LEU A 134 9.24 -8.65 -28.33
CA LEU A 134 8.49 -7.84 -27.36
C LEU A 134 8.53 -8.38 -25.92
N TRP A 135 8.94 -7.52 -24.99
CA TRP A 135 8.98 -7.77 -23.54
C TRP A 135 8.28 -6.64 -22.77
N ALA A 136 7.78 -6.94 -21.58
CA ALA A 136 7.19 -5.96 -20.66
C ALA A 136 7.63 -6.22 -19.21
N ALA A 137 7.72 -5.18 -18.40
CA ALA A 137 8.19 -5.26 -17.02
C ALA A 137 7.54 -4.19 -16.13
N GLY A 138 7.40 -4.50 -14.84
CA GLY A 138 6.80 -3.60 -13.85
C GLY A 138 5.27 -3.56 -13.89
N GLU A 139 4.68 -2.44 -13.44
CA GLU A 139 3.22 -2.31 -13.27
C GLU A 139 2.41 -2.51 -14.57
N VAL A 140 3.00 -2.26 -15.75
CA VAL A 140 2.35 -2.51 -17.04
C VAL A 140 2.10 -4.01 -17.30
N ALA A 141 2.94 -4.88 -16.73
CA ALA A 141 2.80 -6.32 -16.85
C ALA A 141 1.65 -6.85 -15.97
N GLY A 142 0.86 -7.76 -16.53
CA GLY A 142 -0.25 -8.45 -15.88
C GLY A 142 0.03 -9.94 -15.67
N GLY A 143 -0.88 -10.60 -14.94
CA GLY A 143 -0.81 -12.04 -14.64
C GLY A 143 0.03 -12.39 -13.40
N VAL A 144 0.99 -11.54 -13.02
CA VAL A 144 1.90 -11.81 -11.86
C VAL A 144 1.17 -11.71 -10.51
N ARG A 145 0.23 -10.78 -10.42
CA ARG A 145 -0.51 -10.47 -9.20
C ARG A 145 -1.98 -10.64 -9.56
N GLY A 146 -2.68 -11.58 -8.91
CA GLY A 146 -4.10 -11.84 -9.17
C GLY A 146 -5.02 -10.66 -8.82
N PRO A 147 -6.18 -10.86 -8.19
CA PRO A 147 -7.14 -9.78 -7.97
C PRO A 147 -6.68 -8.70 -6.97
N ASN A 148 -5.65 -8.97 -6.16
CA ASN A 148 -5.16 -8.05 -5.15
C ASN A 148 -3.63 -8.12 -4.99
N ARG A 149 -3.00 -6.96 -4.77
CA ARG A 149 -1.55 -6.85 -4.55
C ARG A 149 -1.22 -6.84 -3.06
N LEU A 150 -0.21 -7.61 -2.67
CA LEU A 150 0.39 -7.51 -1.34
C LEU A 150 1.25 -6.25 -1.19
N GLY A 151 1.14 -5.57 -0.05
CA GLY A 151 2.01 -4.44 0.29
C GLY A 151 3.49 -4.83 0.20
N GLY A 152 4.31 -3.99 -0.43
CA GLY A 152 5.75 -4.24 -0.59
C GLY A 152 6.17 -5.09 -1.80
N SER A 153 5.26 -5.78 -2.49
CA SER A 153 5.64 -6.65 -3.62
C SER A 153 5.97 -5.91 -4.93
N SER A 154 5.47 -4.68 -5.14
CA SER A 154 5.61 -3.95 -6.41
C SER A 154 7.06 -3.70 -6.81
N LEU A 155 7.89 -3.25 -5.86
CA LEU A 155 9.29 -2.90 -6.16
C LEU A 155 10.09 -4.14 -6.54
N LEU A 156 9.87 -5.24 -5.81
CA LEU A 156 10.51 -6.52 -6.11
C LEU A 156 10.12 -7.00 -7.51
N GLU A 157 8.84 -6.92 -7.87
CA GLU A 157 8.37 -7.30 -9.19
C GLU A 157 8.97 -6.44 -10.30
N CYS A 158 9.04 -5.13 -10.12
CA CYS A 158 9.69 -4.24 -11.09
C CYS A 158 11.15 -4.64 -11.33
N VAL A 159 11.88 -4.97 -10.26
CA VAL A 159 13.29 -5.39 -10.36
C VAL A 159 13.41 -6.76 -11.03
N ASP A 160 12.61 -7.74 -10.63
CA ASP A 160 12.68 -9.10 -11.16
C ASP A 160 12.27 -9.14 -12.65
N SER A 161 11.07 -8.66 -12.99
CA SER A 161 10.59 -8.62 -14.37
C SER A 161 11.49 -7.76 -15.26
N GLY A 162 12.00 -6.62 -14.77
CA GLY A 162 12.93 -5.77 -15.50
C GLY A 162 14.25 -6.47 -15.82
N ARG A 163 14.80 -7.24 -14.87
CA ARG A 163 16.02 -8.04 -15.10
C ARG A 163 15.79 -9.16 -16.11
N ARG A 164 14.63 -9.82 -16.07
CA ARG A 164 14.28 -10.89 -17.04
C ARG A 164 14.10 -10.33 -18.44
N ALA A 165 13.30 -9.26 -18.59
CA ALA A 165 13.08 -8.57 -19.84
C ALA A 165 14.41 -8.10 -20.46
N GLY A 166 15.27 -7.44 -19.67
CA GLY A 166 16.58 -6.98 -20.14
C GLY A 166 17.49 -8.11 -20.65
N ARG A 167 17.56 -9.24 -19.92
CA ARG A 167 18.30 -10.43 -20.37
C ARG A 167 17.72 -11.03 -21.64
N GLY A 168 16.40 -11.09 -21.74
CA GLY A 168 15.68 -11.57 -22.91
C GLY A 168 15.99 -10.75 -24.16
N VAL A 169 15.93 -9.42 -24.05
CA VAL A 169 16.26 -8.49 -25.14
C VAL A 169 17.71 -8.64 -25.59
N VAL A 170 18.67 -8.68 -24.66
CA VAL A 170 20.09 -8.83 -25.03
C VAL A 170 20.35 -10.15 -25.75
N LYS A 171 19.73 -11.25 -25.30
CA LYS A 171 19.84 -12.54 -25.98
C LYS A 171 19.26 -12.46 -27.40
N TYR A 172 18.06 -11.90 -27.54
CA TYR A 172 17.40 -11.75 -28.83
C TYR A 172 18.23 -10.95 -29.84
N LEU A 173 18.83 -9.84 -29.42
CA LEU A 173 19.68 -9.03 -30.29
C LEU A 173 20.92 -9.79 -30.78
N ARG A 174 21.58 -10.56 -29.89
CA ARG A 174 22.73 -11.39 -30.27
C ARG A 174 22.35 -12.48 -31.28
N ASP A 175 21.18 -13.09 -31.09
CA ASP A 175 20.66 -14.12 -31.99
C ASP A 175 20.27 -13.54 -33.37
N LEU A 176 20.01 -12.23 -33.46
CA LEU A 176 19.81 -11.52 -34.73
C LEU A 176 21.14 -11.15 -35.41
N GLU A 177 22.15 -10.71 -34.66
CA GLU A 177 23.47 -10.35 -35.19
C GLU A 177 24.29 -11.56 -35.67
N GLY A 178 24.02 -12.75 -35.11
CA GLY A 178 24.67 -14.01 -35.47
C GLY A 178 24.01 -14.76 -36.64
N LYS A 179 22.95 -14.20 -37.24
CA LYS A 179 22.29 -14.71 -38.46
C LYS A 179 22.71 -13.90 -39.68
#